data_AF-A0A2P7EDG2-F1
#
_entry.id   AF-A0A2P7EDG2-F1
#
_cell.length_a   1.000
_cell.length_b   1.000
_cell.length_c   1.000
_cell.angle_alpha   90.00
_cell.angle_beta   90.00
_cell.angle_gamma   90.00
#
_symmetry.space_group_name_H-M   'P 1'
#
loop_
_entity.id
_entity.type
_entity.pdbx_description
1 polymer ?
#
loop_
_entity_poly.entity_id
_entity_poly.type
_entity_poly.pdbx_seq_one_letter_code
_entity_poly.pdbx_strand_id
1 'polypeptide(L)'
;MARPSPLAERVTVTMPSELVAGIDRIEANRSRFIAEAVRHELQRRQRLELLRSLEAPHPDSAATAALGLADWAEALPEGDSDLLDPSAGEPVHWRPESGWQHAGSPEIKP
;
A
#
# COMPACT_ATOMS: atom_id res chain seq x y z
N MET A 1 -27.60 0.63 6.58
CA MET A 1 -27.58 -0.79 6.17
C MET A 1 -26.44 -1.47 6.92
N ALA A 2 -26.74 -2.44 7.80
CA ALA A 2 -25.71 -3.17 8.53
C ALA A 2 -24.98 -4.10 7.56
N ARG A 3 -23.64 -4.00 7.49
CA ARG A 3 -22.81 -4.98 6.78
C ARG A 3 -23.06 -6.36 7.41
N PRO A 4 -23.36 -7.42 6.63
CA PRO A 4 -23.51 -8.75 7.21
C PRO A 4 -22.20 -9.14 7.90
N SER A 5 -22.27 -9.52 9.17
CA SER A 5 -21.13 -10.15 9.86
C SER A 5 -20.69 -11.35 9.03
N PRO A 6 -19.39 -11.53 8.77
CA PRO A 6 -18.91 -12.68 8.02
C PRO A 6 -19.35 -13.96 8.72
N LEU A 7 -19.91 -14.89 7.95
CA LEU A 7 -20.27 -16.22 8.43
C LEU A 7 -19.00 -16.91 8.93
N ALA A 8 -18.97 -17.30 10.20
CA ALA A 8 -17.85 -18.05 10.76
C ALA A 8 -17.88 -19.49 10.24
N GLU A 9 -16.85 -19.91 9.51
CA GLU A 9 -16.67 -21.28 9.06
C GLU A 9 -15.94 -22.10 10.14
N ARG A 10 -16.49 -23.26 10.52
CA ARG A 10 -15.87 -24.15 11.51
C ARG A 10 -14.90 -25.11 10.83
N VAL A 11 -13.62 -24.98 11.18
CA VAL A 11 -12.54 -25.84 10.68
C VAL A 11 -12.00 -26.71 11.83
N THR A 12 -11.76 -27.99 11.56
CA THR A 12 -11.10 -28.90 12.52
C THR A 12 -9.71 -29.21 12.00
N VAL A 13 -8.70 -29.02 12.85
CA VAL A 13 -7.29 -29.25 12.50
C VAL A 13 -6.65 -30.19 13.52
N THR A 14 -5.70 -31.00 13.06
CA THR A 14 -4.85 -31.79 13.95
C THR A 14 -3.61 -30.97 14.31
N MET A 15 -3.31 -30.84 15.59
CA MET A 15 -2.16 -30.08 16.09
C MET A 15 -1.38 -30.91 17.12
N PRO A 16 -0.06 -30.69 17.25
CA PRO A 16 0.73 -31.22 18.35
C PRO A 16 0.11 -30.84 19.70
N SER A 17 0.02 -31.82 20.61
CA SER A 17 -0.56 -31.62 21.95
C SER A 17 0.16 -30.54 22.75
N GLU A 18 1.48 -30.43 22.59
CA GLU A 18 2.30 -29.40 23.24
C GLU A 18 1.90 -27.98 22.82
N LEU A 19 1.56 -27.77 21.54
CA LEU A 19 1.09 -26.47 21.06
C LEU A 19 -0.29 -26.13 21.61
N VAL A 20 -1.21 -27.10 21.64
CA VAL A 20 -2.55 -26.90 22.23
C VAL A 20 -2.42 -26.53 23.71
N ALA A 21 -1.58 -27.26 24.46
CA ALA A 21 -1.29 -26.95 25.86
C ALA A 21 -0.56 -25.62 26.05
N GLY A 22 0.19 -25.16 25.04
CA GLY A 22 0.80 -23.83 25.03
C GLY A 22 -0.24 -22.73 24.85
N ILE A 23 -1.19 -22.91 23.92
CA ILE A 23 -2.29 -21.97 23.70
C ILE A 23 -3.13 -21.85 24.98
N ASP A 24 -3.52 -22.99 25.57
CA ASP A 24 -4.37 -23.03 26.77
C ASP A 24 -3.77 -22.32 27.98
N ARG A 25 -2.43 -22.22 28.05
CA ARG A 25 -1.72 -21.50 29.11
C ARG A 25 -1.80 -19.98 28.96
N ILE A 26 -1.99 -19.48 27.74
CA ILE A 26 -1.92 -18.06 27.41
C ILE A 26 -3.32 -17.48 27.20
N GLU A 27 -4.19 -18.22 26.52
CA GLU A 27 -5.48 -17.74 26.05
C GLU A 27 -6.55 -18.84 26.20
N ALA A 28 -7.66 -18.50 26.84
CA ALA A 28 -8.77 -19.43 27.03
C ALA A 28 -9.54 -19.66 25.70
N ASN A 29 -9.59 -18.64 24.83
CA ASN A 29 -10.22 -18.74 23.53
C ASN A 29 -9.22 -19.14 22.43
N ARG A 30 -9.02 -20.46 22.27
CA ARG A 30 -8.13 -21.03 21.24
C ARG A 30 -8.41 -20.51 19.82
N SER A 31 -9.69 -20.39 19.45
CA SER A 31 -10.08 -19.94 18.10
C SER A 31 -9.63 -18.51 17.85
N ARG A 32 -9.73 -17.62 18.86
CA ARG A 32 -9.23 -16.26 18.77
C ARG A 32 -7.72 -16.23 18.61
N PHE A 33 -7.00 -16.97 19.46
CA PHE A 33 -5.53 -17.05 19.40
C PHE A 33 -5.05 -17.49 18.01
N ILE A 34 -5.65 -18.57 17.49
CA ILE A 34 -5.30 -19.12 16.18
C ILE A 34 -5.64 -18.11 15.08
N ALA A 35 -6.80 -17.46 15.13
CA ALA A 35 -7.19 -16.47 14.13
C ALA A 35 -6.23 -15.26 14.09
N GLU A 36 -5.80 -14.76 15.25
CA GLU A 36 -4.81 -13.69 15.34
C GLU A 36 -3.44 -14.15 14.82
N ALA A 37 -2.97 -15.32 15.23
CA ALA A 37 -1.70 -15.88 14.76
C ALA A 37 -1.67 -16.09 13.24
N VAL A 38 -2.75 -16.66 12.67
CA VAL A 38 -2.89 -16.87 11.23
C VAL A 38 -2.94 -15.55 10.48
N ARG A 39 -3.64 -14.54 11.00
CA ARG A 39 -3.69 -13.20 10.38
C ARG A 39 -2.30 -12.58 10.28
N HIS A 40 -1.52 -12.65 11.37
CA HIS A 40 -0.15 -12.14 11.37
C HIS A 40 0.75 -12.90 10.38
N GLU A 41 0.65 -14.23 10.32
CA GLU A 41 1.47 -15.02 9.39
C GLU A 41 1.08 -14.77 7.93
N LEU A 42 -0.21 -14.61 7.61
CA LEU A 42 -0.66 -14.24 6.26
C LEU A 42 -0.11 -12.87 5.84
N GLN A 43 -0.20 -11.87 6.71
CA GLN A 43 0.35 -10.54 6.43
C GLN A 43 1.88 -10.60 6.24
N ARG A 44 2.58 -11.37 7.07
CA ARG A 44 4.03 -11.57 6.95
C ARG A 44 4.39 -12.19 5.60
N ARG A 45 3.69 -13.25 5.17
CA ARG A 45 3.94 -13.90 3.87
C ARG A 45 3.65 -12.98 2.70
N GLN A 46 2.54 -12.26 2.74
CA GLN A 46 2.19 -11.28 1.70
C GLN A 46 3.29 -10.21 1.56
N ARG A 47 3.80 -9.69 2.68
CA ARG A 47 4.91 -8.72 2.65
C ARG A 47 6.18 -9.33 2.04
N LEU A 48 6.51 -10.57 2.40
CA LEU A 48 7.69 -11.25 1.85
C LEU A 48 7.53 -11.53 0.35
N GLU A 49 6.33 -11.87 -0.12
CA GLU A 49 6.03 -12.02 -1.54
C GLU A 49 6.21 -10.71 -2.29
N LEU A 50 5.71 -9.59 -1.73
CA LEU A 50 5.92 -8.28 -2.33
C LEU A 50 7.40 -7.91 -2.42
N LEU A 51 8.17 -8.16 -1.36
CA LEU A 51 9.62 -7.91 -1.38
C LEU A 51 10.33 -8.75 -2.44
N ARG A 52 9.98 -10.04 -2.57
CA ARG A 52 10.53 -10.89 -3.64
C ARG A 52 10.18 -10.36 -5.04
N SER A 53 8.97 -9.84 -5.23
CA SER A 53 8.55 -9.22 -6.49
C SER A 53 9.35 -7.95 -6.79
N LEU A 54 9.69 -7.15 -5.77
CA LEU A 54 10.54 -5.98 -5.94
C LEU A 54 12.01 -6.35 -6.25
N GLU A 55 12.52 -7.42 -5.64
CA GLU A 55 13.89 -7.92 -5.88
C GLU A 55 14.04 -8.58 -7.27
N ALA A 56 12.98 -9.21 -7.78
CA ALA A 56 12.92 -9.80 -9.11
C ALA A 56 11.70 -9.25 -9.86
N PRO A 57 11.79 -8.01 -10.40
CA PRO A 57 10.69 -7.38 -11.12
C PRO A 57 10.20 -8.30 -12.24
N HIS A 58 8.88 -8.33 -12.44
CA HIS A 58 8.30 -9.13 -13.51
C HIS A 58 8.89 -8.71 -14.86
N PRO A 59 9.22 -9.62 -15.79
CA PRO A 59 9.78 -9.26 -17.09
C PRO A 59 8.89 -8.28 -17.85
N ASP A 60 7.56 -8.43 -17.75
CA ASP A 60 6.61 -7.47 -18.34
C ASP A 60 6.70 -6.06 -17.72
N SER A 61 7.12 -5.95 -16.45
CA SER A 61 7.37 -4.65 -15.81
C SER A 61 8.73 -4.05 -16.19
N ALA A 62 9.64 -4.81 -16.81
CA ALA A 62 10.96 -4.31 -17.17
C ALA A 62 10.89 -3.21 -18.24
N ALA A 63 9.97 -3.34 -19.21
CA ALA A 63 9.73 -2.31 -20.22
C ALA A 63 9.23 -1.00 -19.58
N THR A 64 8.30 -1.09 -18.62
CA THR A 64 7.76 0.06 -17.90
C THR A 64 8.75 0.65 -16.91
N ALA A 65 9.58 -0.16 -16.25
CA ALA A 65 10.63 0.30 -15.35
C ALA A 65 11.80 0.95 -16.11
N ALA A 66 12.03 0.55 -17.36
CA ALA A 66 13.00 1.19 -18.25
C ALA A 66 12.51 2.56 -18.75
N LEU A 67 11.19 2.74 -18.89
CA LEU A 67 10.58 4.06 -19.11
C LEU A 67 10.77 4.90 -17.84
N GLY A 68 11.68 5.86 -17.90
CA GLY A 68 12.03 6.70 -16.76
C GLY A 68 10.95 7.73 -16.44
N LEU A 69 11.11 8.43 -15.31
CA LEU A 69 10.23 9.55 -14.97
C LEU A 69 10.25 10.66 -16.05
N ALA A 70 11.37 10.81 -16.76
CA ALA A 70 11.50 11.74 -17.87
C ALA A 70 10.65 11.34 -19.09
N ASP A 71 10.68 10.07 -19.50
CA ASP A 71 9.86 9.57 -20.61
C ASP A 71 8.36 9.67 -20.29
N TRP A 72 8.00 9.48 -19.01
CA TRP A 72 6.65 9.73 -18.53
C TRP A 72 6.29 11.22 -18.55
N ALA A 73 7.21 12.10 -18.13
CA ALA A 73 7.05 13.55 -18.16
C ALA A 73 6.84 14.08 -19.59
N GLU A 74 7.55 13.51 -20.58
CA GLU A 74 7.44 13.87 -22.00
C GLU A 74 6.16 13.35 -22.66
N ALA A 75 5.55 12.31 -22.10
CA ALA A 75 4.30 11.73 -22.59
C ALA A 75 3.04 12.45 -22.08
N LEU A 76 3.18 13.47 -21.23
CA LEU A 76 2.04 14.25 -20.75
C LEU A 76 1.45 15.13 -21.87
N PRO A 77 0.12 15.24 -21.97
CA PRO A 77 -0.54 16.20 -22.85
C PRO A 77 -0.04 17.63 -22.58
N GLU A 78 -0.03 18.46 -23.63
CA GLU A 78 0.32 19.86 -23.53
C GLU A 78 -0.61 20.57 -22.51
N GLY A 79 -0.05 21.01 -21.38
CA GLY A 79 -0.80 21.62 -20.27
C GLY A 79 -0.93 20.77 -18.99
N ASP A 80 -0.54 19.50 -19.00
CA ASP A 80 -0.57 18.62 -17.80
C ASP A 80 0.75 18.58 -17.02
N SER A 81 1.72 19.45 -17.32
CA SER A 81 2.98 19.56 -16.57
C SER A 81 2.83 20.11 -15.15
N ASP A 82 1.63 20.55 -14.78
CA ASP A 82 1.36 21.15 -13.48
C ASP A 82 1.09 20.07 -12.43
N LEU A 83 1.90 20.08 -11.36
CA LEU A 83 1.72 19.17 -10.23
C LEU A 83 0.46 19.58 -9.45
N LEU A 84 -0.20 18.64 -8.78
CA LEU A 84 -1.39 18.93 -7.97
C LEU A 84 -1.04 18.94 -6.48
N ASP A 85 -1.61 19.88 -5.72
CA ASP A 85 -1.67 19.79 -4.27
C ASP A 85 -2.57 18.59 -3.89
N PRO A 86 -2.05 17.55 -3.21
CA PRO A 86 -2.82 16.35 -2.90
C PRO A 86 -3.97 16.59 -1.90
N SER A 87 -3.97 17.71 -1.17
CA SER A 87 -5.02 18.07 -0.22
C SER A 87 -6.14 18.91 -0.83
N ALA A 88 -5.80 19.77 -1.80
CA ALA A 88 -6.73 20.72 -2.42
C ALA A 88 -7.14 20.33 -3.85
N GLY A 89 -6.38 19.48 -4.53
CA GLY A 89 -6.57 19.13 -5.94
C GLY A 89 -6.28 20.30 -6.88
N GLU A 90 -5.54 21.31 -6.42
CA GLU A 90 -5.24 22.52 -7.19
C GLU A 90 -3.87 22.42 -7.88
N PRO A 91 -3.69 23.01 -9.07
CA PRO A 91 -2.40 23.03 -9.75
C PRO A 91 -1.38 23.90 -9.02
N VAL A 92 -0.16 23.37 -8.87
CA VAL A 92 0.99 24.00 -8.23
C VAL A 92 2.23 23.88 -9.11
N HIS A 93 3.09 24.89 -9.07
CA HIS A 93 4.37 24.91 -9.76
C HIS A 93 5.51 25.31 -8.83
N TRP A 94 6.71 24.76 -9.02
CA TRP A 94 7.90 25.13 -8.24
C TRP A 94 8.64 26.32 -8.86
N ARG A 95 8.93 27.35 -8.06
CA ARG A 95 9.83 28.47 -8.44
C ARG A 95 11.08 28.48 -7.56
N PRO A 96 12.30 28.55 -8.11
CA PRO A 96 13.54 28.54 -7.33
C PRO A 96 13.64 29.63 -6.25
N GLU A 97 13.04 30.80 -6.49
CA GLU A 97 13.10 31.96 -5.60
C GLU A 97 12.00 31.98 -4.52
N SER A 98 10.97 31.15 -4.65
CA SER A 98 9.76 31.25 -3.83
C SER A 98 9.17 29.91 -3.39
N GLY A 99 9.70 28.79 -3.87
CA GLY A 99 9.19 27.45 -3.61
C GLY A 99 7.91 27.11 -4.39
N TRP A 100 7.08 26.21 -3.84
CA TRP A 100 5.80 25.80 -4.43
C TRP A 100 4.77 26.92 -4.42
N GLN A 101 4.11 27.18 -5.55
CA GLN A 101 3.06 28.20 -5.70
C GLN A 101 1.85 27.63 -6.43
N HIS A 102 0.65 28.06 -6.05
CA HIS A 102 -0.59 27.70 -6.76
C HIS A 102 -0.67 28.46 -8.09
N ALA A 103 -1.03 27.77 -9.18
CA ALA A 103 -1.05 28.28 -10.54
C ALA A 103 -2.03 29.47 -10.76
N GLY A 104 -2.91 29.75 -9.78
CA GLY A 104 -3.82 30.91 -9.77
C GLY A 104 -3.31 32.14 -9.03
N SER A 105 -2.07 32.14 -8.51
CA SER A 105 -1.55 33.30 -7.75
C SER A 105 -1.09 34.40 -8.72
N PRO A 106 -1.59 35.65 -8.59
CA PRO A 106 -1.19 36.73 -9.50
C PRO A 106 0.29 37.05 -9.35
N GLU A 107 0.92 37.34 -10.49
CA GLU A 107 2.32 37.75 -10.62
C GLU A 107 2.55 39.08 -9.87
N ILE A 108 3.10 39.00 -8.66
CA ILE A 108 3.56 40.20 -7.95
C ILE A 108 4.94 40.53 -8.52
N LYS A 109 4.97 41.45 -9.50
CA LYS A 109 6.21 42.11 -9.92
C LYS A 109 6.74 43.02 -8.81
N PRO A 110 8.07 43.16 -8.69
CA PRO A 110 8.71 43.95 -7.63
C PRO A 110 8.42 45.45 -7.74
#